data_AF-A0A9X3MV93-F1
#
_entry.id   AF-A0A9X3MV93-F1
#
_cell.length_a   1.000
_cell.length_b   1.000
_cell.length_c   1.000
_cell.angle_alpha   90.00
_cell.angle_beta   90.00
_cell.angle_gamma   90.00
#
_symmetry.space_group_name_H-M   'P 1'
#
loop_
_entity.id
_entity.type
_entity.pdbx_description
1 polymer ?
#
loop_
_entity_poly.entity_id
_entity_poly.type
_entity_poly.pdbx_seq_one_letter_code
_entity_poly.pdbx_strand_id
1 'polypeptide(L)'
;MLRLRVALVAAVLAACVVIALVLRPTTKGDENVPVIPTPPGAKNGRAVSDPFAWTQNRSADLSARAAAGTAHLLYTRSPNGAAVTAERVARYRKPIERAAKAAGVDPNRLEALVFLESAGRPEAQAPGGVQSAAGLTQILAETATGLLGMKVDTVKSASYTRRFNQALRDGNLPRAAALNRARRRVDDRFDPAKALAGTARYLKIARERFGRQDLAFVSYHMGIGNLENVLKAFGGGRRSYAELYFDSTPLRHAKAYAKLASFGDDSSNYYWKLSAAMQIMHLARTDKDRLVRTAQLQTADDSARTLLLDGAPQGDLRSLPNVTADTSLAAAPGVKLRPEALGAALYAAAQVREISKAPTLRVTGADDGGWTFRVSRTYSSPEQAQAFQFALDRLQVLNVIAWSRAASSISITASRDAKVLEPLLDRLGGKAK
;
A
#
# COMPACT_ATOMS: atom_id res chain seq x y z
N MET A 1 58.82 27.23 10.28
CA MET A 1 57.47 27.11 10.90
C MET A 1 56.38 27.87 10.15
N LEU A 2 56.62 29.08 9.64
CA LEU A 2 55.61 29.87 8.93
C LEU A 2 55.07 29.21 7.64
N ARG A 3 55.95 28.62 6.81
CA ARG A 3 55.56 27.93 5.55
C ARG A 3 54.68 26.70 5.78
N LEU A 4 54.90 25.97 6.88
CA LEU A 4 54.09 24.79 7.23
C LEU A 4 52.67 25.21 7.67
N ARG A 5 52.55 26.34 8.38
CA ARG A 5 51.26 26.89 8.82
C ARG A 5 50.42 27.40 7.64
N VAL A 6 51.05 28.06 6.66
CA VAL A 6 50.35 28.52 5.44
C VAL A 6 49.86 27.36 4.60
N ALA A 7 50.67 26.30 4.44
CA ALA A 7 50.27 25.09 3.71
C ALA A 7 49.10 24.35 4.39
N LEU A 8 49.09 24.28 5.73
CA LEU A 8 48.01 23.66 6.48
C LEU A 8 46.70 24.44 6.36
N VAL A 9 46.76 25.77 6.42
CA VAL A 9 45.58 26.65 6.25
C VAL A 9 45.03 26.54 4.83
N ALA A 10 45.89 26.49 3.80
CA ALA A 10 45.45 26.31 2.42
C ALA A 10 44.80 24.93 2.20
N ALA A 11 45.34 23.87 2.79
CA ALA A 11 44.77 22.52 2.71
C ALA A 11 43.41 22.41 3.43
N VAL A 12 43.27 23.05 4.59
CA VAL A 12 41.99 23.11 5.31
C VAL A 12 40.96 23.94 4.53
N LEU A 13 41.34 25.07 3.95
CA LEU A 13 40.45 25.87 3.11
C LEU A 13 40.02 25.11 1.85
N ALA A 14 40.94 24.40 1.19
CA ALA A 14 40.60 23.57 0.04
C ALA A 14 39.66 22.41 0.44
N ALA A 15 39.91 21.76 1.58
CA ALA A 15 39.03 20.73 2.12
C ALA A 15 37.65 21.28 2.50
N CYS A 16 37.58 22.47 3.10
CA CYS A 16 36.33 23.15 3.42
C CYS A 16 35.56 23.58 2.17
N VAL A 17 36.24 23.99 1.10
CA VAL A 17 35.61 24.33 -0.18
C VAL A 17 35.08 23.08 -0.89
N VAL A 18 35.82 21.97 -0.86
CA VAL A 18 35.35 20.67 -1.38
C VAL A 18 34.17 20.15 -0.57
N ILE A 19 34.23 20.23 0.76
CA ILE A 19 33.14 19.87 1.67
C ILE A 19 31.93 20.80 1.43
N ALA A 20 32.12 22.09 1.21
CA ALA A 20 31.04 23.03 0.89
C ALA A 20 30.46 22.81 -0.52
N LEU A 21 31.24 22.33 -1.48
CA LEU A 21 30.76 21.95 -2.82
C LEU A 21 30.01 20.62 -2.82
N VAL A 22 30.39 19.68 -1.95
CA VAL A 22 29.71 18.38 -1.76
C VAL A 22 28.49 18.49 -0.85
N LEU A 23 28.51 19.40 0.13
CA LEU A 23 27.40 19.69 1.06
C LEU A 23 26.54 20.88 0.63
N ARG A 24 26.77 21.45 -0.57
CA ARG A 24 25.78 22.36 -1.15
C ARG A 24 24.48 21.57 -1.27
N PRO A 25 23.41 21.94 -0.54
CA PRO A 25 22.13 21.36 -0.82
C PRO A 25 21.85 21.74 -2.26
N THR A 26 21.72 20.74 -3.13
CA THR A 26 21.22 20.95 -4.48
C THR A 26 19.75 21.33 -4.34
N THR A 27 19.47 22.56 -3.93
CA THR A 27 18.20 23.24 -4.18
C THR A 27 18.18 23.63 -5.64
N LYS A 28 18.30 22.64 -6.54
CA LYS A 28 17.46 22.70 -7.73
C LYS A 28 16.09 22.42 -7.18
N GLY A 29 15.26 23.46 -7.07
CA GLY A 29 13.84 23.28 -6.80
C GLY A 29 13.33 22.17 -7.71
N ASP A 30 12.52 21.31 -7.14
CA ASP A 30 11.83 20.22 -7.83
C ASP A 30 10.81 20.87 -8.80
N GLU A 31 11.28 21.53 -9.87
CA GLU A 31 10.49 22.37 -10.79
C GLU A 31 9.36 21.58 -11.48
N ASN A 32 9.33 20.25 -11.33
CA ASN A 32 8.34 19.34 -11.89
C ASN A 32 7.45 18.63 -10.85
N VAL A 33 7.50 19.00 -9.56
CA VAL A 33 6.58 18.42 -8.57
C VAL A 33 5.16 18.95 -8.79
N PRO A 34 4.17 18.07 -9.03
CA PRO A 34 2.76 18.44 -9.07
C PRO A 34 2.36 19.34 -7.90
N VAL A 35 1.50 20.30 -8.18
CA VAL A 35 0.93 21.17 -7.16
C VAL A 35 -0.53 20.82 -6.94
N ILE A 36 -1.00 21.03 -5.72
CA ILE A 36 -2.40 21.10 -5.36
C ILE A 36 -2.86 22.52 -5.73
N PRO A 37 -3.64 22.70 -6.81
CA PRO A 37 -3.96 24.02 -7.31
C PRO A 37 -4.91 24.76 -6.35
N THR A 38 -4.82 26.09 -6.34
CA THR A 38 -5.86 26.93 -5.74
C THR A 38 -7.10 26.90 -6.62
N PRO A 39 -8.32 26.82 -6.06
CA PRO A 39 -9.53 26.91 -6.86
C PRO A 39 -9.61 28.19 -7.73
N PRO A 40 -10.04 28.14 -9.01
CA PRO A 40 -10.30 29.37 -9.75
C PRO A 40 -11.28 30.28 -9.02
N GLY A 41 -10.91 31.55 -8.89
CA GLY A 41 -11.70 32.57 -8.18
C GLY A 41 -11.52 32.61 -6.67
N ALA A 42 -10.66 31.77 -6.08
CA ALA A 42 -10.36 31.83 -4.65
C ALA A 42 -9.67 33.15 -4.28
N LYS A 43 -10.05 33.71 -3.14
CA LYS A 43 -9.45 34.90 -2.53
C LYS A 43 -8.34 34.53 -1.55
N ASN A 44 -8.36 33.30 -1.03
CA ASN A 44 -7.44 32.82 -0.01
C ASN A 44 -6.68 31.57 -0.47
N GLY A 45 -5.45 31.43 0.03
CA GLY A 45 -4.59 30.27 -0.21
C GLY A 45 -3.84 30.30 -1.54
N ARG A 46 -2.68 29.64 -1.55
CA ARG A 46 -1.82 29.49 -2.72
C ARG A 46 -1.75 28.03 -3.17
N ALA A 47 -1.27 27.81 -4.39
CA ALA A 47 -0.90 26.48 -4.83
C ALA A 47 0.20 25.93 -3.91
N VAL A 48 0.05 24.69 -3.49
CA VAL A 48 0.99 24.01 -2.59
C VAL A 48 1.57 22.82 -3.33
N SER A 49 2.88 22.61 -3.30
CA SER A 49 3.48 21.38 -3.84
C SER A 49 2.82 20.15 -3.21
N ASP A 50 2.38 19.19 -4.01
CA ASP A 50 1.76 17.96 -3.50
C ASP A 50 2.82 17.19 -2.70
N PRO A 51 2.67 17.04 -1.36
CA PRO A 51 3.63 16.31 -0.56
C PRO A 51 3.67 14.82 -0.93
N PHE A 52 2.60 14.32 -1.56
CA PHE A 52 2.42 12.93 -1.94
C PHE A 52 2.73 12.65 -3.42
N ALA A 53 3.14 13.66 -4.18
CA ALA A 53 3.67 13.43 -5.51
C ALA A 53 5.00 12.65 -5.43
N TRP A 54 5.17 11.71 -6.35
CA TRP A 54 6.39 10.93 -6.41
C TRP A 54 7.57 11.80 -6.83
N THR A 55 8.67 11.65 -6.09
CA THR A 55 10.01 12.06 -6.51
C THR A 55 10.98 10.97 -6.08
N GLN A 56 12.16 10.91 -6.70
CA GLN A 56 13.17 9.91 -6.33
C GLN A 56 13.51 9.97 -4.83
N ASN A 57 13.60 11.18 -4.26
CA ASN A 57 13.92 11.39 -2.85
C ASN A 57 12.78 10.97 -1.89
N ARG A 58 11.52 11.06 -2.33
CA ARG A 58 10.35 10.66 -1.51
C ARG A 58 9.96 9.20 -1.70
N SER A 59 10.54 8.50 -2.67
CA SER A 59 10.14 7.14 -3.03
C SER A 59 10.16 6.15 -1.86
N ALA A 60 11.13 6.27 -0.95
CA ALA A 60 11.23 5.41 0.23
C ALA A 60 10.14 5.72 1.26
N ASP A 61 9.90 7.00 1.55
CA ASP A 61 8.84 7.46 2.47
C ASP A 61 7.46 7.05 1.97
N LEU A 62 7.15 7.30 0.69
CA LEU A 62 5.88 6.91 0.08
C LEU A 62 5.68 5.39 0.13
N SER A 63 6.74 4.60 -0.06
CA SER A 63 6.67 3.13 0.06
C SER A 63 6.40 2.66 1.49
N ALA A 64 7.02 3.31 2.49
CA ALA A 64 6.79 3.01 3.90
C ALA A 64 5.36 3.36 4.34
N ARG A 65 4.87 4.52 3.89
CA ARG A 65 3.47 4.95 4.05
C ARG A 65 2.50 3.96 3.43
N ALA A 66 2.73 3.57 2.17
CA ALA A 66 1.96 2.54 1.47
C ALA A 66 1.88 1.22 2.24
N ALA A 67 3.00 0.77 2.81
CA ALA A 67 3.01 -0.44 3.63
C ALA A 67 2.13 -0.27 4.88
N ALA A 68 2.20 0.86 5.58
CA ALA A 68 1.36 1.13 6.74
C ALA A 68 -0.14 1.23 6.38
N GLY A 69 -0.47 1.99 5.33
CA GLY A 69 -1.86 2.24 4.90
C GLY A 69 -2.57 1.01 4.34
N THR A 70 -1.82 0.00 3.88
CA THR A 70 -2.38 -1.28 3.40
C THR A 70 -2.32 -2.41 4.43
N ALA A 71 -1.75 -2.18 5.62
CA ALA A 71 -1.54 -3.21 6.64
C ALA A 71 -2.84 -3.72 7.27
N HIS A 72 -3.89 -2.89 7.34
CA HIS A 72 -5.13 -3.21 8.05
C HIS A 72 -5.74 -4.57 7.64
N LEU A 73 -5.83 -4.82 6.33
CA LEU A 73 -6.38 -6.07 5.79
C LEU A 73 -5.59 -7.30 6.24
N LEU A 74 -4.28 -7.18 6.44
CA LEU A 74 -3.46 -8.31 6.88
C LEU A 74 -3.76 -8.65 8.35
N TYR A 75 -4.05 -7.67 9.19
CA TYR A 75 -4.43 -7.92 10.57
C TYR A 75 -5.84 -8.50 10.69
N THR A 76 -6.81 -7.98 9.92
CA THR A 76 -8.21 -8.40 10.01
C THR A 76 -8.54 -9.70 9.26
N ARG A 77 -7.79 -10.03 8.20
CA ARG A 77 -8.05 -11.22 7.37
C ARG A 77 -7.09 -12.39 7.65
N SER A 78 -6.03 -12.19 8.44
CA SER A 78 -5.12 -13.28 8.79
C SER A 78 -5.84 -14.39 9.57
N PRO A 79 -5.82 -15.65 9.11
CA PRO A 79 -6.48 -16.74 9.81
C PRO A 79 -5.91 -16.96 11.22
N ASN A 80 -6.76 -16.81 12.24
CA ASN A 80 -6.40 -16.84 13.67
C ASN A 80 -5.52 -15.67 14.12
N GLY A 81 -5.48 -14.57 13.36
CA GLY A 81 -4.71 -13.37 13.67
C GLY A 81 -3.29 -13.35 13.11
N ALA A 82 -2.74 -12.15 12.94
CA ALA A 82 -1.46 -11.92 12.29
C ALA A 82 -0.27 -12.59 13.01
N ALA A 83 -0.28 -12.63 14.35
CA ALA A 83 0.78 -13.28 15.14
C ALA A 83 0.84 -14.80 14.90
N VAL A 84 -0.30 -15.48 14.94
CA VAL A 84 -0.40 -16.93 14.67
C VAL A 84 -0.04 -17.24 13.22
N THR A 85 -0.44 -16.39 12.28
CA THR A 85 0.00 -16.51 10.89
C THR A 85 1.53 -16.37 10.78
N ALA A 86 2.13 -15.38 11.43
CA ALA A 86 3.57 -15.16 11.38
C ALA A 86 4.36 -16.37 11.93
N GLU A 87 3.90 -16.97 13.03
CA GLU A 87 4.50 -18.20 13.58
C GLU A 87 4.41 -19.38 12.61
N ARG A 88 3.29 -19.50 11.88
CA ARG A 88 3.12 -20.55 10.87
C ARG A 88 4.08 -20.36 9.70
N VAL A 89 4.21 -19.12 9.20
CA VAL A 89 5.09 -18.76 8.09
C VAL A 89 6.56 -18.95 8.48
N ALA A 90 6.96 -18.60 9.70
CA ALA A 90 8.34 -18.72 10.19
C ALA A 90 8.90 -20.15 10.08
N ARG A 91 8.04 -21.18 10.10
CA ARG A 91 8.42 -22.60 9.91
C ARG A 91 9.06 -22.88 8.54
N TYR A 92 8.79 -22.02 7.55
CA TYR A 92 9.31 -22.14 6.19
C TYR A 92 10.57 -21.30 5.95
N ARG A 93 11.18 -20.68 6.98
CA ARG A 93 12.28 -19.73 6.77
C ARG A 93 13.44 -20.32 5.96
N LYS A 94 13.96 -21.49 6.33
CA LYS A 94 15.06 -22.16 5.62
C LYS A 94 14.73 -22.48 4.15
N PRO A 95 13.59 -23.13 3.81
CA PRO A 95 13.25 -23.35 2.41
C PRO A 95 12.97 -22.05 1.64
N ILE A 96 12.43 -21.02 2.28
CA ILE A 96 12.26 -19.68 1.68
C ILE A 96 13.62 -19.07 1.32
N GLU A 97 14.61 -19.09 2.21
CA GLU A 97 15.95 -18.56 1.92
C GLU A 97 16.62 -19.25 0.74
N ARG A 98 16.46 -20.57 0.62
CA ARG A 98 16.95 -21.32 -0.55
C ARG A 98 16.26 -20.89 -1.84
N ALA A 99 14.93 -20.76 -1.82
CA ALA A 99 14.15 -20.34 -2.97
C ALA A 99 14.49 -18.89 -3.38
N ALA A 100 14.61 -17.98 -2.40
CA ALA A 100 14.99 -16.59 -2.61
C ALA A 100 16.40 -16.47 -3.22
N LYS A 101 17.37 -17.25 -2.71
CA LYS A 101 18.72 -17.33 -3.28
C LYS A 101 18.69 -17.82 -4.74
N ALA A 102 17.90 -18.86 -5.04
CA ALA A 102 17.77 -19.39 -6.40
C ALA A 102 17.14 -18.38 -7.38
N ALA A 103 16.23 -17.53 -6.90
CA ALA A 103 15.63 -16.46 -7.69
C ALA A 103 16.46 -15.17 -7.72
N GLY A 104 17.45 -15.04 -6.81
CA GLY A 104 18.20 -13.81 -6.59
C GLY A 104 17.31 -12.65 -6.13
N VAL A 105 16.44 -12.92 -5.16
CA VAL A 105 15.53 -11.94 -4.53
C VAL A 105 15.69 -11.90 -3.01
N ASP A 106 15.13 -10.88 -2.36
CA ASP A 106 15.11 -10.76 -0.90
C ASP A 106 14.28 -11.88 -0.23
N PRO A 107 14.87 -12.70 0.66
CA PRO A 107 14.15 -13.75 1.38
C PRO A 107 13.05 -13.22 2.30
N ASN A 108 13.18 -12.01 2.86
CA ASN A 108 12.14 -11.44 3.72
C ASN A 108 10.89 -11.09 2.91
N ARG A 109 11.06 -10.66 1.66
CA ARG A 109 9.93 -10.38 0.78
C ARG A 109 9.27 -11.65 0.25
N LEU A 110 10.04 -12.70 -0.04
CA LEU A 110 9.47 -14.01 -0.37
C LEU A 110 8.72 -14.62 0.83
N GLU A 111 9.19 -14.39 2.05
CA GLU A 111 8.47 -14.79 3.25
C GLU A 111 7.16 -14.03 3.44
N ALA A 112 7.15 -12.72 3.17
CA ALA A 112 5.94 -11.91 3.14
C ALA A 112 4.95 -12.36 2.05
N LEU A 113 5.44 -12.86 0.91
CA LEU A 113 4.60 -13.49 -0.10
C LEU A 113 3.92 -14.74 0.48
N VAL A 114 4.65 -15.63 1.16
CA VAL A 114 4.04 -16.81 1.82
C VAL A 114 3.01 -16.40 2.88
N PHE A 115 3.26 -15.33 3.63
CA PHE A 115 2.30 -14.76 4.58
C PHE A 115 1.02 -14.32 3.88
N LEU A 116 1.15 -13.50 2.83
CA LEU A 116 0.02 -12.89 2.14
C LEU A 116 -0.80 -13.92 1.35
N GLU A 117 -0.14 -14.84 0.65
CA GLU A 117 -0.78 -15.79 -0.25
C GLU A 117 -1.53 -16.91 0.47
N SER A 118 -0.97 -17.44 1.56
CA SER A 118 -1.52 -18.65 2.18
C SER A 118 -1.59 -18.61 3.69
N ALA A 119 -1.13 -17.53 4.33
CA ALA A 119 -0.92 -17.50 5.77
C ALA A 119 -0.04 -18.66 6.28
N GLY A 120 0.87 -19.17 5.44
CA GLY A 120 1.70 -20.34 5.72
C GLY A 120 0.98 -21.69 5.64
N ARG A 121 -0.21 -21.75 5.02
CA ARG A 121 -1.04 -22.97 4.89
C ARG A 121 -0.81 -23.63 3.54
N PRO A 122 -0.08 -24.75 3.46
CA PRO A 122 0.24 -25.39 2.18
C PRO A 122 -0.97 -26.02 1.49
N GLU A 123 -2.10 -26.15 2.17
CA GLU A 123 -3.38 -26.62 1.65
C GLU A 123 -4.30 -25.51 1.10
N ALA A 124 -3.89 -24.24 1.22
CA ALA A 124 -4.68 -23.08 0.82
C ALA A 124 -5.09 -23.12 -0.66
N GLN A 125 -6.31 -22.66 -0.94
CA GLN A 125 -6.92 -22.60 -2.26
C GLN A 125 -7.72 -21.31 -2.37
N ALA A 126 -7.65 -20.66 -3.53
CA ALA A 126 -8.54 -19.58 -3.88
C ALA A 126 -10.00 -20.08 -4.06
N PRO A 127 -11.02 -19.18 -4.10
CA PRO A 127 -12.44 -19.55 -4.14
C PRO A 127 -12.86 -20.53 -5.26
N GLY A 128 -12.14 -20.56 -6.39
CA GLY A 128 -12.37 -21.52 -7.47
C GLY A 128 -11.74 -22.91 -7.27
N GLY A 129 -11.27 -23.22 -6.06
CA GLY A 129 -10.73 -24.54 -5.71
C GLY A 129 -9.40 -24.86 -6.39
N VAL A 130 -9.14 -26.15 -6.65
CA VAL A 130 -7.86 -26.61 -7.22
C VAL A 130 -7.62 -26.13 -8.65
N GLN A 131 -8.65 -25.69 -9.35
CA GLN A 131 -8.51 -25.09 -10.68
C GLN A 131 -7.84 -23.71 -10.59
N SER A 132 -8.07 -23.00 -9.49
CA SER A 132 -7.50 -21.67 -9.24
C SER A 132 -6.12 -21.75 -8.56
N ALA A 133 -5.68 -20.62 -8.03
CA ALA A 133 -4.46 -20.51 -7.26
C ALA A 133 -4.48 -21.45 -6.04
N ALA A 134 -3.38 -22.17 -5.84
CA ALA A 134 -3.30 -23.19 -4.79
C ALA A 134 -1.91 -23.29 -4.19
N GLY A 135 -1.86 -23.81 -2.96
CA GLY A 135 -0.63 -24.12 -2.26
C GLY A 135 -0.07 -22.97 -1.44
N LEU A 136 1.14 -23.20 -0.93
CA LEU A 136 1.84 -22.28 -0.01
C LEU A 136 2.05 -20.87 -0.61
N THR A 137 2.18 -20.79 -1.93
CA THR A 137 2.44 -19.56 -2.67
C THR A 137 1.38 -19.25 -3.72
N GLN A 138 0.21 -19.91 -3.65
CA GLN A 138 -0.95 -19.63 -4.51
C GLN A 138 -0.63 -19.58 -6.02
N ILE A 139 -0.11 -20.69 -6.56
CA ILE A 139 0.24 -20.78 -7.99
C ILE A 139 -1.00 -21.23 -8.79
N LEU A 140 -1.33 -20.52 -9.87
CA LEU A 140 -2.37 -20.92 -10.83
C LEU A 140 -2.02 -22.23 -11.54
N ALA A 141 -3.02 -23.06 -11.86
CA ALA A 141 -2.79 -24.36 -12.49
C ALA A 141 -2.08 -24.23 -13.84
N GLU A 142 -2.52 -23.28 -14.67
CA GLU A 142 -1.97 -23.01 -16.00
C GLU A 142 -0.54 -22.47 -15.92
N THR A 143 -0.25 -21.64 -14.91
CA THR A 143 1.10 -21.13 -14.68
C THR A 143 2.03 -22.26 -14.21
N ALA A 144 1.54 -23.13 -13.33
CA ALA A 144 2.30 -24.26 -12.82
C ALA A 144 2.78 -25.17 -13.96
N THR A 145 1.90 -25.55 -14.89
CA THR A 145 2.23 -26.45 -16.01
C THR A 145 2.92 -25.72 -17.16
N GLY A 146 2.37 -24.59 -17.61
CA GLY A 146 2.81 -23.89 -18.82
C GLY A 146 4.08 -23.07 -18.67
N LEU A 147 4.40 -22.60 -17.45
CA LEU A 147 5.58 -21.75 -17.20
C LEU A 147 6.58 -22.38 -16.24
N LEU A 148 6.10 -23.08 -15.21
CA LEU A 148 6.94 -23.49 -14.08
C LEU A 148 7.36 -24.97 -14.14
N GLY A 149 6.91 -25.74 -15.14
CA GLY A 149 7.26 -27.15 -15.31
C GLY A 149 6.85 -28.03 -14.12
N MET A 150 5.74 -27.68 -13.46
CA MET A 150 5.20 -28.40 -12.31
C MET A 150 4.18 -29.44 -12.74
N LYS A 151 4.11 -30.57 -12.01
CA LYS A 151 3.08 -31.58 -12.22
C LYS A 151 1.77 -31.15 -11.56
N VAL A 152 0.70 -31.00 -12.34
CA VAL A 152 -0.65 -30.68 -11.84
C VAL A 152 -1.70 -31.50 -12.59
N ASP A 153 -2.35 -32.42 -11.87
CA ASP A 153 -3.56 -33.13 -12.30
C ASP A 153 -4.74 -32.60 -11.47
N THR A 154 -5.43 -31.59 -11.99
CA THR A 154 -6.52 -30.90 -11.28
C THR A 154 -7.70 -31.82 -10.98
N VAL A 155 -7.98 -32.79 -11.84
CA VAL A 155 -9.08 -33.75 -11.67
C VAL A 155 -8.82 -34.67 -10.47
N LYS A 156 -7.64 -35.30 -10.41
CA LYS A 156 -7.27 -36.14 -9.25
C LYS A 156 -7.09 -35.29 -7.99
N SER A 157 -6.49 -34.10 -8.12
CA SER A 157 -6.31 -33.16 -7.02
C SER A 157 -7.64 -32.74 -6.39
N ALA A 158 -8.67 -32.48 -7.21
CA ALA A 158 -10.03 -32.17 -6.75
C ALA A 158 -10.65 -33.36 -5.99
N SER A 159 -10.49 -34.57 -6.52
CA SER A 159 -10.98 -35.80 -5.88
C SER A 159 -10.36 -36.01 -4.49
N TYR A 160 -9.04 -35.89 -4.37
CA TYR A 160 -8.36 -35.97 -3.09
C TYR A 160 -8.75 -34.85 -2.13
N THR A 161 -8.94 -33.64 -2.64
CA THR A 161 -9.36 -32.48 -1.83
C THR A 161 -10.75 -32.68 -1.22
N ARG A 162 -11.74 -33.16 -2.00
CA ARG A 162 -13.08 -33.45 -1.48
C ARG A 162 -13.03 -34.50 -0.36
N ARG A 163 -12.31 -35.60 -0.58
CA ARG A 163 -12.15 -36.68 0.39
C ARG A 163 -11.39 -36.22 1.64
N PHE A 164 -10.40 -35.35 1.47
CA PHE A 164 -9.62 -34.75 2.55
C PHE A 164 -10.53 -33.90 3.45
N ASN A 165 -11.32 -33.00 2.86
CA ASN A 165 -12.26 -32.16 3.59
C ASN A 165 -13.34 -32.98 4.32
N GLN A 166 -13.82 -34.07 3.70
CA GLN A 166 -14.72 -35.00 4.37
C GLN A 166 -14.06 -35.66 5.58
N ALA A 167 -12.85 -36.19 5.43
CA ALA A 167 -12.12 -36.82 6.52
C ALA A 167 -11.83 -35.85 7.69
N LEU A 168 -11.62 -34.56 7.41
CA LEU A 168 -11.52 -33.53 8.45
C LEU A 168 -12.84 -33.31 9.20
N ARG A 169 -13.97 -33.26 8.49
CA ARG A 169 -15.31 -33.15 9.12
C ARG A 169 -15.63 -34.36 9.99
N ASP A 170 -15.19 -35.54 9.57
CA ASP A 170 -15.39 -36.79 10.30
C ASP A 170 -14.41 -36.98 11.48
N GLY A 171 -13.50 -36.03 11.71
CA GLY A 171 -12.46 -36.15 12.74
C GLY A 171 -11.37 -37.18 12.44
N ASN A 172 -11.34 -37.76 11.25
CA ASN A 172 -10.38 -38.79 10.85
C ASN A 172 -9.06 -38.18 10.34
N LEU A 173 -8.26 -37.66 11.27
CA LEU A 173 -6.98 -37.01 10.98
C LEU A 173 -5.98 -37.93 10.24
N PRO A 174 -5.84 -39.23 10.57
CA PRO A 174 -4.94 -40.12 9.82
C PRO A 174 -5.31 -40.25 8.35
N ARG A 175 -6.61 -40.40 8.04
CA ARG A 175 -7.11 -40.46 6.66
C ARG A 175 -6.92 -39.14 5.93
N ALA A 176 -7.20 -38.02 6.59
CA ALA A 176 -6.95 -36.69 6.02
C ALA A 176 -5.47 -36.52 5.65
N ALA A 177 -4.55 -36.89 6.56
CA ALA A 177 -3.12 -36.83 6.29
C ALA A 177 -2.70 -37.72 5.09
N ALA A 178 -3.24 -38.94 4.99
CA ALA A 178 -2.98 -39.83 3.86
C ALA A 178 -3.47 -39.26 2.52
N LEU A 179 -4.67 -38.69 2.50
CA LEU A 179 -5.24 -38.06 1.30
C LEU A 179 -4.46 -36.82 0.88
N ASN A 180 -3.99 -36.02 1.83
CA ASN A 180 -3.14 -34.87 1.53
C ASN A 180 -1.79 -35.31 0.93
N ARG A 181 -1.18 -36.38 1.45
CA ARG A 181 0.03 -36.99 0.86
C ARG A 181 -0.22 -37.49 -0.57
N ALA A 182 -1.35 -38.13 -0.82
CA ALA A 182 -1.72 -38.60 -2.16
C ALA A 182 -1.91 -37.43 -3.13
N ARG A 183 -2.55 -36.35 -2.69
CA ARG A 183 -2.73 -35.12 -3.48
C ARG A 183 -1.39 -34.50 -3.91
N ARG A 184 -0.42 -34.41 -3.00
CA ARG A 184 0.94 -33.89 -3.31
C ARG A 184 1.68 -34.67 -4.39
N ARG A 185 1.32 -35.93 -4.64
CA ARG A 185 1.94 -36.76 -5.70
C ARG A 185 1.39 -36.46 -7.09
N VAL A 186 0.22 -35.83 -7.17
CA VAL A 186 -0.48 -35.50 -8.42
C VAL A 186 -0.54 -34.01 -8.68
N ASP A 187 -0.31 -33.18 -7.65
CA ASP A 187 -0.35 -31.73 -7.73
C ASP A 187 0.75 -31.11 -6.86
N ASP A 188 1.84 -30.72 -7.53
CA ASP A 188 3.07 -30.18 -6.92
C ASP A 188 2.84 -28.87 -6.18
N ARG A 189 1.76 -28.13 -6.45
CA ARG A 189 1.43 -26.87 -5.76
C ARG A 189 1.17 -27.09 -4.27
N PHE A 190 0.67 -28.27 -3.90
CA PHE A 190 0.41 -28.62 -2.50
C PHE A 190 1.63 -29.17 -1.75
N ASP A 191 2.77 -29.35 -2.44
CA ASP A 191 4.06 -29.65 -1.83
C ASP A 191 4.82 -28.34 -1.56
N PRO A 192 5.09 -27.98 -0.29
CA PRO A 192 5.74 -26.71 0.06
C PRO A 192 7.08 -26.46 -0.65
N ALA A 193 7.91 -27.50 -0.79
CA ALA A 193 9.24 -27.35 -1.38
C ALA A 193 9.13 -27.12 -2.89
N LYS A 194 8.24 -27.85 -3.57
CA LYS A 194 8.00 -27.67 -5.00
C LYS A 194 7.29 -26.35 -5.31
N ALA A 195 6.34 -25.93 -4.48
CA ALA A 195 5.69 -24.63 -4.60
C ALA A 195 6.71 -23.48 -4.50
N LEU A 196 7.58 -23.50 -3.48
CA LEU A 196 8.64 -22.50 -3.32
C LEU A 196 9.64 -22.52 -4.49
N ALA A 197 9.99 -23.70 -5.01
CA ALA A 197 10.85 -23.82 -6.19
C ALA A 197 10.17 -23.26 -7.46
N GLY A 198 8.86 -23.48 -7.62
CA GLY A 198 8.06 -22.89 -8.69
C GLY A 198 8.01 -21.38 -8.60
N THR A 199 7.71 -20.83 -7.42
CA THR A 199 7.74 -19.39 -7.16
C THR A 199 9.12 -18.79 -7.41
N ALA A 200 10.21 -19.49 -7.04
CA ALA A 200 11.56 -19.03 -7.34
C ALA A 200 11.82 -18.93 -8.86
N ARG A 201 11.36 -19.91 -9.65
CA ARG A 201 11.44 -19.86 -11.12
C ARG A 201 10.65 -18.67 -11.67
N TYR A 202 9.42 -18.47 -11.20
CA TYR A 202 8.60 -17.32 -11.60
C TYR A 202 9.32 -15.99 -11.33
N LEU A 203 9.77 -15.79 -10.09
CA LEU A 203 10.40 -14.54 -9.67
C LEU A 203 11.73 -14.29 -10.39
N LYS A 204 12.49 -15.35 -10.73
CA LYS A 204 13.68 -15.24 -11.56
C LYS A 204 13.33 -14.71 -12.96
N ILE A 205 12.34 -15.33 -13.62
CA ILE A 205 11.87 -14.92 -14.95
C ILE A 205 11.41 -13.46 -14.93
N ALA A 206 10.56 -13.09 -13.97
CA ALA A 206 10.04 -11.73 -13.86
C ALA A 206 11.16 -10.72 -13.57
N ARG A 207 12.11 -11.06 -12.69
CA ARG A 207 13.26 -10.20 -12.37
C ARG A 207 14.18 -10.00 -13.57
N GLU A 208 14.45 -11.05 -14.35
CA GLU A 208 15.23 -10.95 -15.58
C GLU A 208 14.50 -10.11 -16.63
N ARG A 209 13.17 -10.26 -16.72
CA ARG A 209 12.32 -9.47 -17.63
C ARG A 209 12.29 -7.98 -17.30
N PHE A 210 12.11 -7.63 -16.04
CA PHE A 210 11.93 -6.25 -15.59
C PHE A 210 13.20 -5.57 -15.08
N GLY A 211 14.26 -6.34 -14.82
CA GLY A 211 15.53 -5.85 -14.30
C GLY A 211 15.46 -5.26 -12.89
N ARG A 212 14.38 -5.53 -12.14
CA ARG A 212 14.15 -5.06 -10.76
C ARG A 212 13.28 -6.05 -9.97
N GLN A 213 13.53 -6.14 -8.66
CA GLN A 213 12.78 -7.04 -7.78
C GLN A 213 11.36 -6.53 -7.44
N ASP A 214 11.17 -5.22 -7.32
CA ASP A 214 9.86 -4.63 -7.02
C ASP A 214 8.83 -4.98 -8.10
N LEU A 215 9.21 -4.84 -9.37
CA LEU A 215 8.41 -5.24 -10.52
C LEU A 215 8.21 -6.76 -10.60
N ALA A 216 9.22 -7.56 -10.23
CA ALA A 216 9.08 -9.02 -10.19
C ALA A 216 8.07 -9.51 -9.15
N PHE A 217 8.04 -8.87 -7.98
CA PHE A 217 7.08 -9.21 -6.93
C PHE A 217 5.67 -8.72 -7.27
N VAL A 218 5.50 -7.48 -7.75
CA VAL A 218 4.15 -7.00 -8.10
C VAL A 218 3.54 -7.79 -9.26
N SER A 219 4.37 -8.23 -10.23
CA SER A 219 3.88 -9.05 -11.33
C SER A 219 3.35 -10.40 -10.86
N TYR A 220 3.73 -10.89 -9.67
CA TYR A 220 3.27 -12.17 -9.16
C TYR A 220 1.74 -12.25 -9.08
N HIS A 221 1.11 -11.18 -8.60
CA HIS A 221 -0.35 -11.05 -8.55
C HIS A 221 -0.91 -10.41 -9.82
N MET A 222 -0.26 -9.37 -10.34
CA MET A 222 -0.76 -8.62 -11.50
C MET A 222 -0.65 -9.39 -12.82
N GLY A 223 0.31 -10.31 -12.93
CA GLY A 223 0.76 -10.96 -14.16
C GLY A 223 1.84 -10.17 -14.90
N ILE A 224 2.84 -10.88 -15.47
CA ILE A 224 3.94 -10.26 -16.24
C ILE A 224 3.40 -9.42 -17.40
N GLY A 225 2.53 -9.98 -18.26
CA GLY A 225 2.02 -9.27 -19.44
C GLY A 225 1.15 -8.06 -19.09
N ASN A 226 0.40 -8.12 -17.99
CA ASN A 226 -0.38 -6.98 -17.50
C ASN A 226 0.54 -5.86 -17.02
N LEU A 227 1.58 -6.18 -16.23
CA LEU A 227 2.56 -5.18 -15.78
C LEU A 227 3.30 -4.55 -16.96
N GLU A 228 3.64 -5.30 -18.00
CA GLU A 228 4.22 -4.76 -19.24
C GLU A 228 3.29 -3.75 -19.91
N ASN A 229 2.00 -4.05 -19.99
CA ASN A 229 1.00 -3.15 -20.55
C ASN A 229 0.86 -1.86 -19.72
N VAL A 230 0.98 -1.95 -18.39
CA VAL A 230 0.99 -0.77 -17.50
C VAL A 230 2.26 0.06 -17.74
N LEU A 231 3.44 -0.57 -17.74
CA LEU A 231 4.71 0.12 -18.00
C LEU A 231 4.73 0.79 -19.37
N LYS A 232 4.22 0.13 -20.42
CA LYS A 232 4.06 0.72 -21.75
C LYS A 232 3.14 1.94 -21.73
N ALA A 233 2.01 1.85 -21.03
CA ALA A 233 1.06 2.97 -20.90
C ALA A 233 1.63 4.13 -20.07
N PHE A 234 2.58 3.86 -19.17
CA PHE A 234 3.26 4.87 -18.37
C PHE A 234 4.29 5.66 -19.18
N GLY A 235 4.89 5.06 -20.19
CA GLY A 235 5.97 5.63 -21.01
C GLY A 235 7.22 4.75 -21.12
N GLY A 236 7.17 3.53 -20.57
CA GLY A 236 8.26 2.56 -20.62
C GLY A 236 9.47 2.93 -19.75
N GLY A 237 10.61 2.30 -20.08
CA GLY A 237 11.87 2.48 -19.36
C GLY A 237 11.97 1.70 -18.06
N ARG A 238 13.14 1.80 -17.40
CA ARG A 238 13.41 1.15 -16.11
C ARG A 238 12.83 2.01 -14.98
N ARG A 239 11.56 1.79 -14.65
CA ARG A 239 10.83 2.50 -13.60
C ARG A 239 10.79 1.70 -12.31
N SER A 240 10.79 2.38 -11.17
CA SER A 240 10.46 1.71 -9.90
C SER A 240 8.95 1.46 -9.80
N TYR A 241 8.53 0.47 -9.02
CA TYR A 241 7.09 0.30 -8.80
C TYR A 241 6.48 1.50 -8.06
N ALA A 242 7.23 2.12 -7.15
CA ALA A 242 6.80 3.33 -6.45
C ALA A 242 6.53 4.49 -7.42
N GLU A 243 7.43 4.73 -8.36
CA GLU A 243 7.23 5.73 -9.43
C GLU A 243 5.99 5.41 -10.26
N LEU A 244 5.91 4.18 -10.76
CA LEU A 244 4.80 3.71 -11.58
C LEU A 244 3.45 3.89 -10.88
N TYR A 245 3.38 3.55 -9.60
CA TYR A 245 2.16 3.61 -8.81
C TYR A 245 1.79 5.05 -8.44
N PHE A 246 2.71 5.81 -7.85
CA PHE A 246 2.40 7.12 -7.25
C PHE A 246 2.33 8.27 -8.27
N ASP A 247 3.00 8.16 -9.42
CA ASP A 247 2.91 9.15 -10.50
C ASP A 247 1.80 8.82 -11.51
N SER A 248 1.19 7.62 -11.43
CA SER A 248 -0.03 7.27 -12.16
C SER A 248 -1.27 7.78 -11.43
N THR A 249 -1.87 8.85 -11.94
CA THR A 249 -3.10 9.48 -11.42
C THR A 249 -4.11 9.71 -12.57
N PRO A 250 -5.37 10.10 -12.28
CA PRO A 250 -6.30 10.50 -13.33
C PRO A 250 -5.80 11.66 -14.21
N LEU A 251 -4.88 12.49 -13.70
CA LEU A 251 -4.38 13.69 -14.36
C LEU A 251 -2.96 13.53 -14.95
N ARG A 252 -2.19 12.56 -14.47
CA ARG A 252 -0.81 12.28 -14.89
C ARG A 252 -0.65 10.80 -15.18
N HIS A 253 -0.07 10.44 -16.33
CA HIS A 253 -0.01 9.05 -16.79
C HIS A 253 -1.38 8.34 -16.74
N ALA A 254 -2.45 9.06 -17.13
CA ALA A 254 -3.84 8.61 -17.00
C ALA A 254 -4.10 7.22 -17.63
N LYS A 255 -3.41 6.88 -18.72
CA LYS A 255 -3.49 5.56 -19.36
C LYS A 255 -2.94 4.44 -18.48
N ALA A 256 -1.84 4.69 -17.75
CA ALA A 256 -1.29 3.74 -16.80
C ALA A 256 -2.19 3.64 -15.56
N TYR A 257 -2.67 4.77 -15.06
CA TYR A 257 -3.66 4.82 -13.97
C TYR A 257 -4.91 3.99 -14.31
N ALA A 258 -5.51 4.19 -15.48
CA ALA A 258 -6.70 3.46 -15.89
C ALA A 258 -6.47 1.93 -15.93
N LYS A 259 -5.27 1.49 -16.34
CA LYS A 259 -4.90 0.07 -16.30
C LYS A 259 -4.73 -0.44 -14.86
N LEU A 260 -4.02 0.29 -14.01
CA LEU A 260 -3.84 -0.07 -12.60
C LEU A 260 -5.18 -0.14 -11.86
N ALA A 261 -6.07 0.82 -12.11
CA ALA A 261 -7.40 0.88 -11.52
C ALA A 261 -8.37 -0.19 -12.06
N SER A 262 -8.09 -0.76 -13.24
CA SER A 262 -8.93 -1.82 -13.84
C SER A 262 -8.76 -3.19 -13.17
N PHE A 263 -7.71 -3.38 -12.36
CA PHE A 263 -7.50 -4.63 -11.63
C PHE A 263 -8.44 -4.69 -10.41
N GLY A 264 -9.58 -5.36 -10.57
CA GLY A 264 -10.63 -5.45 -9.54
C GLY A 264 -10.31 -6.31 -8.32
N ASP A 265 -9.11 -6.89 -8.26
CA ASP A 265 -8.63 -7.79 -7.20
C ASP A 265 -7.58 -7.14 -6.29
N ASP A 266 -7.43 -5.82 -6.37
CA ASP A 266 -6.47 -5.03 -5.59
C ASP A 266 -4.98 -5.36 -5.90
N SER A 267 -4.71 -5.85 -7.13
CA SER A 267 -3.35 -6.14 -7.64
C SER A 267 -2.40 -4.96 -7.52
N SER A 268 -2.88 -3.73 -7.70
CA SER A 268 -2.05 -2.53 -7.66
C SER A 268 -1.46 -2.28 -6.25
N ASN A 269 -2.10 -2.77 -5.20
CA ASN A 269 -1.63 -2.64 -3.82
C ASN A 269 -0.82 -3.84 -3.32
N TYR A 270 -0.65 -4.89 -4.14
CA TYR A 270 0.01 -6.13 -3.75
C TYR A 270 1.41 -5.92 -3.17
N TYR A 271 2.24 -5.11 -3.83
CA TYR A 271 3.61 -4.85 -3.39
C TYR A 271 3.68 -4.12 -2.03
N TRP A 272 2.67 -3.29 -1.73
CA TRP A 272 2.54 -2.60 -0.45
C TRP A 272 2.11 -3.56 0.66
N LYS A 273 1.18 -4.46 0.36
CA LYS A 273 0.79 -5.56 1.27
C LYS A 273 1.94 -6.50 1.58
N LEU A 274 2.80 -6.81 0.62
CA LEU A 274 4.04 -7.56 0.89
C LEU A 274 4.93 -6.80 1.89
N SER A 275 5.09 -5.49 1.71
CA SER A 275 5.88 -4.66 2.62
C SER A 275 5.25 -4.59 4.03
N ALA A 276 3.93 -4.57 4.13
CA ALA A 276 3.21 -4.68 5.40
C ALA A 276 3.44 -6.05 6.08
N ALA A 277 3.33 -7.15 5.32
CA ALA A 277 3.63 -8.49 5.81
C ALA A 277 5.09 -8.63 6.28
N MET A 278 6.05 -7.99 5.59
CA MET A 278 7.45 -7.94 6.05
C MET A 278 7.57 -7.28 7.43
N GLN A 279 6.84 -6.18 7.68
CA GLN A 279 6.82 -5.52 8.98
C GLN A 279 6.20 -6.41 10.07
N ILE A 280 5.10 -7.12 9.77
CA ILE A 280 4.50 -8.09 10.69
C ILE A 280 5.49 -9.20 11.05
N MET A 281 6.15 -9.80 10.03
CA MET A 281 7.15 -10.85 10.24
C MET A 281 8.37 -10.35 11.02
N HIS A 282 8.75 -9.08 10.84
CA HIS A 282 9.82 -8.45 11.61
C HIS A 282 9.42 -8.28 13.09
N LEU A 283 8.25 -7.71 13.37
CA LEU A 283 7.75 -7.54 14.74
C LEU A 283 7.58 -8.89 15.44
N ALA A 284 7.06 -9.92 14.75
CA ALA A 284 6.92 -11.26 15.30
C ALA A 284 8.25 -11.86 15.82
N ARG A 285 9.39 -11.40 15.29
CA ARG A 285 10.73 -11.82 15.74
C ARG A 285 11.35 -10.88 16.77
N THR A 286 11.05 -9.60 16.71
CA THR A 286 11.81 -8.56 17.42
C THR A 286 11.03 -7.89 18.55
N ASP A 287 9.70 -7.83 18.44
CA ASP A 287 8.82 -7.12 19.36
C ASP A 287 7.39 -7.67 19.27
N LYS A 288 7.16 -8.81 19.94
CA LYS A 288 5.87 -9.51 19.91
C LYS A 288 4.76 -8.72 20.60
N ASP A 289 5.09 -7.97 21.65
CA ASP A 289 4.12 -7.18 22.40
C ASP A 289 3.59 -6.03 21.53
N ARG A 290 4.47 -5.37 20.77
CA ARG A 290 4.04 -4.38 19.78
C ARG A 290 3.21 -5.01 18.67
N LEU A 291 3.52 -6.23 18.21
CA LEU A 291 2.68 -6.92 17.23
C LEU A 291 1.27 -7.16 17.77
N VAL A 292 1.14 -7.64 19.01
CA VAL A 292 -0.16 -7.90 19.66
C VAL A 292 -0.94 -6.60 19.84
N ARG A 293 -0.31 -5.54 20.36
CA ARG A 293 -0.93 -4.22 20.51
C ARG A 293 -1.39 -3.66 19.16
N THR A 294 -0.53 -3.73 18.14
CA THR A 294 -0.88 -3.25 16.79
C THR A 294 -2.05 -4.05 16.22
N ALA A 295 -2.06 -5.37 16.41
CA ALA A 295 -3.18 -6.21 15.97
C ALA A 295 -4.48 -5.80 16.66
N GLN A 296 -4.48 -5.60 17.99
CA GLN A 296 -5.67 -5.15 18.74
C GLN A 296 -6.21 -3.82 18.20
N LEU A 297 -5.34 -2.82 17.98
CA LEU A 297 -5.74 -1.52 17.46
C LEU A 297 -6.25 -1.60 16.01
N GLN A 298 -5.60 -2.43 15.18
CA GLN A 298 -6.00 -2.65 13.79
C GLN A 298 -7.34 -3.35 13.66
N THR A 299 -7.68 -4.26 14.58
CA THR A 299 -8.93 -5.05 14.53
C THR A 299 -10.04 -4.50 15.42
N ALA A 300 -9.84 -3.34 16.05
CA ALA A 300 -10.85 -2.72 16.92
C ALA A 300 -12.04 -2.14 16.13
N ASP A 301 -11.84 -1.82 14.85
CA ASP A 301 -12.86 -1.36 13.91
C ASP A 301 -12.54 -1.81 12.47
N ASP A 302 -13.46 -1.56 11.54
CA ASP A 302 -13.36 -1.99 10.13
C ASP A 302 -12.47 -1.11 9.24
N SER A 303 -11.81 -0.08 9.79
CA SER A 303 -11.13 0.98 9.02
C SER A 303 -9.70 1.32 9.48
N ALA A 304 -9.20 0.70 10.55
CA ALA A 304 -7.97 1.09 11.26
C ALA A 304 -8.02 2.47 11.94
N ARG A 305 -9.22 3.05 12.10
CA ARG A 305 -9.42 4.36 12.75
C ARG A 305 -8.80 4.38 14.14
N THR A 306 -9.00 3.33 14.92
CA THR A 306 -8.49 3.22 16.29
C THR A 306 -6.95 3.26 16.34
N LEU A 307 -6.26 2.68 15.36
CA LEU A 307 -4.80 2.78 15.26
C LEU A 307 -4.35 4.21 14.98
N LEU A 308 -5.04 4.94 14.11
CA LEU A 308 -4.67 6.34 13.81
C LEU A 308 -4.88 7.28 14.99
N LEU A 309 -5.88 6.99 15.84
CA LEU A 309 -6.18 7.76 17.04
C LEU A 309 -5.28 7.39 18.23
N ASP A 310 -4.59 6.24 18.20
CA ASP A 310 -3.69 5.82 19.27
C ASP A 310 -2.53 6.81 19.45
N GLY A 311 -2.50 7.46 20.62
CA GLY A 311 -1.50 8.49 20.93
C GLY A 311 -1.64 9.77 20.09
N ALA A 312 -2.76 9.99 19.41
CA ALA A 312 -3.02 11.25 18.71
C ALA A 312 -3.11 12.41 19.72
N PRO A 313 -2.41 13.54 19.48
CA PRO A 313 -2.38 14.63 20.42
C PRO A 313 -3.77 15.26 20.58
N GLN A 314 -4.05 15.75 21.79
CA GLN A 314 -5.16 16.68 22.01
C GLN A 314 -4.62 18.08 21.74
N GLY A 315 -5.30 18.82 20.85
CA GLY A 315 -4.87 20.16 20.43
C GLY A 315 -6.05 21.11 20.27
N ASP A 316 -5.86 22.17 19.50
CA ASP A 316 -6.94 23.10 19.17
C ASP A 316 -7.78 22.59 18.02
N LEU A 317 -9.03 23.04 17.99
CA LEU A 317 -9.95 22.83 16.90
C LEU A 317 -10.07 24.10 16.07
N ARG A 318 -10.14 23.95 14.76
CA ARG A 318 -10.43 25.06 13.84
C ARG A 318 -11.78 24.82 13.17
N SER A 319 -12.55 25.89 13.03
CA SER A 319 -13.82 25.85 12.30
C SER A 319 -13.56 25.58 10.82
N LEU A 320 -14.43 24.80 10.18
CA LEU A 320 -14.51 24.68 8.73
C LEU A 320 -15.55 25.70 8.20
N PRO A 321 -15.13 26.91 7.78
CA PRO A 321 -16.05 27.89 7.23
C PRO A 321 -16.66 27.43 5.90
N ASN A 322 -17.89 27.86 5.63
CA ASN A 322 -18.60 27.57 4.38
C ASN A 322 -18.17 28.53 3.24
N VAL A 323 -16.86 28.56 2.95
CA VAL A 323 -16.23 29.37 1.88
C VAL A 323 -15.88 28.50 0.68
N THR A 324 -16.91 27.97 0.03
CA THR A 324 -16.80 26.97 -1.05
C THR A 324 -15.89 27.40 -2.21
N ALA A 325 -15.82 28.71 -2.49
CA ALA A 325 -14.95 29.27 -3.51
C ALA A 325 -13.46 29.05 -3.22
N ASP A 326 -13.05 29.08 -1.94
CA ASP A 326 -11.65 28.92 -1.53
C ASP A 326 -11.30 27.45 -1.23
N THR A 327 -12.26 26.67 -0.73
CA THR A 327 -12.01 25.33 -0.16
C THR A 327 -12.51 24.18 -1.02
N SER A 328 -13.43 24.44 -1.95
CA SER A 328 -14.18 23.39 -2.66
C SER A 328 -14.95 22.46 -1.70
N LEU A 329 -15.28 22.95 -0.49
CA LEU A 329 -16.04 22.26 0.53
C LEU A 329 -17.25 23.09 0.94
N ALA A 330 -18.42 22.43 0.99
CA ALA A 330 -19.56 22.92 1.74
C ALA A 330 -19.56 22.27 3.12
N ALA A 331 -19.80 23.04 4.19
CA ALA A 331 -19.77 22.52 5.56
C ALA A 331 -21.07 22.82 6.31
N ALA A 332 -21.53 21.84 7.08
CA ALA A 332 -22.60 22.06 8.04
C ALA A 332 -22.16 23.10 9.11
N PRO A 333 -23.09 23.92 9.65
CA PRO A 333 -22.76 24.89 10.69
C PRO A 333 -22.10 24.23 11.91
N GLY A 334 -21.07 24.88 12.45
CA GLY A 334 -20.42 24.44 13.69
C GLY A 334 -19.42 23.29 13.54
N VAL A 335 -19.14 22.80 12.34
CA VAL A 335 -18.09 21.79 12.11
C VAL A 335 -16.73 22.36 12.53
N LYS A 336 -16.10 21.67 13.47
CA LYS A 336 -14.76 21.98 14.00
C LYS A 336 -13.90 20.74 13.92
N LEU A 337 -12.70 20.89 13.39
CA LEU A 337 -11.79 19.80 13.07
C LEU A 337 -10.37 20.12 13.53
N ARG A 338 -9.59 19.05 13.72
CA ARG A 338 -8.14 19.15 13.91
C ARG A 338 -7.47 19.70 12.64
N PRO A 339 -6.36 20.45 12.74
CA PRO A 339 -5.62 20.95 11.57
C PRO A 339 -5.30 19.86 10.54
N GLU A 340 -4.93 18.67 11.01
CA GLU A 340 -4.66 17.48 10.21
C GLU A 340 -5.90 17.01 9.42
N ALA A 341 -7.05 16.91 10.09
CA ALA A 341 -8.31 16.54 9.47
C ALA A 341 -8.81 17.59 8.47
N LEU A 342 -8.61 18.88 8.76
CA LEU A 342 -8.89 19.96 7.81
C LEU A 342 -7.99 19.90 6.58
N GLY A 343 -6.69 19.67 6.78
CA GLY A 343 -5.74 19.50 5.68
C GLY A 343 -6.13 18.34 4.77
N ALA A 344 -6.50 17.19 5.35
CA ALA A 344 -6.99 16.03 4.61
C ALA A 344 -8.30 16.33 3.84
N ALA A 345 -9.26 17.02 4.46
CA ALA A 345 -10.51 17.42 3.81
C ALA A 345 -10.26 18.36 2.63
N LEU A 346 -9.40 19.37 2.80
CA LEU A 346 -9.05 20.34 1.76
C LEU A 346 -8.26 19.68 0.61
N TYR A 347 -7.36 18.75 0.92
CA TYR A 347 -6.65 17.97 -0.09
C TYR A 347 -7.63 17.15 -0.93
N ALA A 348 -8.52 16.39 -0.28
CA ALA A 348 -9.52 15.58 -0.97
C ALA A 348 -10.43 16.44 -1.85
N ALA A 349 -10.91 17.58 -1.34
CA ALA A 349 -11.73 18.51 -2.10
C ALA A 349 -11.00 19.08 -3.33
N ALA A 350 -9.73 19.46 -3.16
CA ALA A 350 -8.91 19.97 -4.25
C ALA A 350 -8.69 18.91 -5.35
N GLN A 351 -8.37 17.66 -4.95
CA GLN A 351 -8.24 16.55 -5.89
C GLN A 351 -9.55 16.27 -6.63
N VAL A 352 -10.67 16.20 -5.91
CA VAL A 352 -11.99 15.95 -6.51
C VAL A 352 -12.35 17.02 -7.52
N ARG A 353 -12.16 18.30 -7.17
CA ARG A 353 -12.45 19.40 -8.08
C ARG A 353 -11.52 19.42 -9.28
N GLU A 354 -10.24 19.12 -9.11
CA GLU A 354 -9.31 19.10 -10.23
C GLU A 354 -9.62 17.97 -11.23
N ILE A 355 -10.01 16.79 -10.74
CA ILE A 355 -10.32 15.62 -11.56
C ILE A 355 -11.71 15.72 -12.21
N SER A 356 -12.75 16.00 -11.42
CA SER A 356 -14.14 15.95 -11.87
C SER A 356 -14.69 17.28 -12.36
N LYS A 357 -14.00 18.39 -12.08
CA LYS A 357 -14.47 19.77 -12.25
C LYS A 357 -15.74 20.11 -11.43
N ALA A 358 -16.22 19.20 -10.59
CA ALA A 358 -17.36 19.42 -9.70
C ALA A 358 -16.98 20.34 -8.52
N PRO A 359 -17.88 21.22 -8.07
CA PRO A 359 -17.50 22.35 -7.22
C PRO A 359 -17.30 22.00 -5.73
N THR A 360 -18.09 21.09 -5.15
CA THR A 360 -18.05 20.87 -3.70
C THR A 360 -18.36 19.47 -3.23
N LEU A 361 -17.51 18.94 -2.34
CA LEU A 361 -17.92 17.89 -1.40
C LEU A 361 -18.64 18.53 -0.20
N ARG A 362 -19.57 17.81 0.41
CA ARG A 362 -20.32 18.30 1.58
C ARG A 362 -19.88 17.60 2.86
N VAL A 363 -19.24 18.33 3.77
CA VAL A 363 -18.94 17.87 5.13
C VAL A 363 -20.17 18.07 6.02
N THR A 364 -20.67 16.98 6.59
CA THR A 364 -21.94 16.97 7.35
C THR A 364 -21.75 16.94 8.86
N GLY A 365 -20.54 16.64 9.35
CA GLY A 365 -20.27 16.55 10.78
C GLY A 365 -18.82 16.24 11.08
N ALA A 366 -18.49 16.27 12.37
CA ALA A 366 -17.21 15.89 12.93
C ALA A 366 -17.42 15.03 14.16
N ASP A 367 -16.50 14.10 14.39
CA ASP A 367 -16.49 13.16 15.51
C ASP A 367 -15.04 13.07 16.06
N ASP A 368 -14.82 12.28 17.11
CA ASP A 368 -13.48 11.94 17.63
C ASP A 368 -12.63 13.14 18.02
N GLY A 369 -13.23 14.12 18.68
CA GLY A 369 -12.53 15.34 19.04
C GLY A 369 -11.96 16.08 17.82
N GLY A 370 -12.65 16.00 16.67
CA GLY A 370 -12.28 16.69 15.44
C GLY A 370 -11.29 15.94 14.54
N TRP A 371 -10.90 14.71 14.88
CA TRP A 371 -10.05 13.87 14.03
C TRP A 371 -10.82 13.20 12.88
N THR A 372 -12.11 12.98 13.07
CA THR A 372 -12.99 12.37 12.07
C THR A 372 -13.96 13.40 11.51
N PHE A 373 -14.12 13.43 10.20
CA PHE A 373 -15.15 14.22 9.51
C PHE A 373 -16.00 13.33 8.62
N ARG A 374 -17.27 13.69 8.47
CA ARG A 374 -18.23 12.95 7.63
C ARG A 374 -18.50 13.71 6.34
N VAL A 375 -18.37 13.03 5.20
CA VAL A 375 -18.68 13.57 3.87
C VAL A 375 -19.94 12.91 3.33
N SER A 376 -20.87 13.69 2.78
CA SER A 376 -22.09 13.18 2.13
C SER A 376 -21.75 12.28 0.95
N ARG A 377 -22.52 11.21 0.79
CA ARG A 377 -22.47 10.33 -0.39
C ARG A 377 -23.38 10.78 -1.55
N THR A 378 -23.98 11.96 -1.43
CA THR A 378 -24.70 12.61 -2.53
C THR A 378 -23.72 13.37 -3.40
N TYR A 379 -23.53 12.89 -4.62
CA TYR A 379 -22.61 13.46 -5.60
C TYR A 379 -23.38 14.16 -6.72
N SER A 380 -22.79 15.20 -7.32
CA SER A 380 -23.36 15.90 -8.47
C SER A 380 -23.26 15.09 -9.76
N SER A 381 -22.30 14.16 -9.85
CA SER A 381 -22.12 13.28 -11.01
C SER A 381 -21.35 12.00 -10.63
N PRO A 382 -21.39 10.95 -11.47
CA PRO A 382 -20.55 9.76 -11.31
C PRO A 382 -19.04 10.08 -11.28
N GLU A 383 -18.59 11.08 -12.04
CA GLU A 383 -17.19 11.51 -12.11
C GLU A 383 -16.74 12.11 -10.77
N GLN A 384 -17.61 12.87 -10.09
CA GLN A 384 -17.32 13.36 -8.74
C GLN A 384 -17.14 12.19 -7.76
N ALA A 385 -18.02 11.18 -7.83
CA ALA A 385 -17.93 10.00 -6.99
C ALA A 385 -16.63 9.22 -7.22
N GLN A 386 -16.24 9.01 -8.48
CA GLN A 386 -14.99 8.34 -8.85
C GLN A 386 -13.76 9.14 -8.44
N ALA A 387 -13.76 10.46 -8.62
CA ALA A 387 -12.68 11.33 -8.17
C ALA A 387 -12.52 11.30 -6.65
N PHE A 388 -13.63 11.23 -5.91
CA PHE A 388 -13.59 11.12 -4.46
C PHE A 388 -13.08 9.75 -4.01
N GLN A 389 -13.49 8.66 -4.67
CA GLN A 389 -12.92 7.34 -4.44
C GLN A 389 -11.41 7.31 -4.66
N PHE A 390 -10.92 7.92 -5.74
CA PHE A 390 -9.47 8.06 -5.98
C PHE A 390 -8.76 8.80 -4.82
N ALA A 391 -9.34 9.91 -4.34
CA ALA A 391 -8.76 10.66 -3.23
C ALA A 391 -8.73 9.83 -1.93
N LEU A 392 -9.79 9.07 -1.65
CA LEU A 392 -9.87 8.17 -0.50
C LEU A 392 -8.81 7.07 -0.58
N ASP A 393 -8.72 6.37 -1.72
CA ASP A 393 -7.78 5.27 -1.93
C ASP A 393 -6.33 5.76 -1.82
N ARG A 394 -6.03 6.91 -2.44
CA ARG A 394 -4.70 7.52 -2.39
C ARG A 394 -4.30 7.90 -0.97
N LEU A 395 -5.15 8.61 -0.25
CA LEU A 395 -4.85 9.05 1.12
C LEU A 395 -4.79 7.88 2.12
N GLN A 396 -5.63 6.85 1.94
CA GLN A 396 -5.58 5.65 2.78
C GLN A 396 -4.29 4.89 2.55
N VAL A 397 -3.91 4.63 1.29
CA VAL A 397 -2.64 3.95 0.97
C VAL A 397 -1.48 4.73 1.57
N LEU A 398 -1.49 6.06 1.51
CA LEU A 398 -0.42 6.89 2.10
C LEU A 398 -0.48 7.01 3.63
N ASN A 399 -1.34 6.25 4.31
CA ASN A 399 -1.54 6.25 5.75
C ASN A 399 -1.91 7.64 6.31
N VAL A 400 -2.55 8.47 5.48
CA VAL A 400 -2.98 9.83 5.82
C VAL A 400 -4.37 9.80 6.45
N ILE A 401 -5.20 8.85 6.03
CA ILE A 401 -6.55 8.66 6.56
C ILE A 401 -6.88 7.18 6.77
N ALA A 402 -7.86 6.93 7.62
CA ALA A 402 -8.72 5.76 7.62
C ALA A 402 -10.13 6.21 7.19
N TRP A 403 -10.89 5.37 6.50
CA TRP A 403 -12.27 5.71 6.18
C TRP A 403 -13.21 4.51 6.24
N SER A 404 -14.48 4.79 6.52
CA SER A 404 -15.56 3.80 6.52
C SER A 404 -16.80 4.36 5.83
N ARG A 405 -17.62 3.46 5.28
CA ARG A 405 -18.82 3.82 4.53
C ARG A 405 -20.08 3.54 5.33
N ALA A 406 -20.88 4.58 5.54
CA ALA A 406 -22.26 4.48 6.00
C ALA A 406 -23.24 4.64 4.84
N ALA A 407 -24.55 4.49 5.11
CA ALA A 407 -25.59 4.57 4.08
C ALA A 407 -25.59 5.91 3.31
N SER A 408 -25.46 7.04 4.01
CA SER A 408 -25.52 8.40 3.45
C SER A 408 -24.22 9.20 3.58
N SER A 409 -23.20 8.66 4.24
CA SER A 409 -21.93 9.37 4.47
C SER A 409 -20.70 8.45 4.39
N ILE A 410 -19.54 9.05 4.16
CA ILE A 410 -18.21 8.47 4.35
C ILE A 410 -17.61 9.14 5.59
N SER A 411 -17.22 8.34 6.58
CA SER A 411 -16.49 8.83 7.75
C SER A 411 -14.99 8.72 7.46
N ILE A 412 -14.26 9.82 7.64
CA ILE A 412 -12.83 9.90 7.35
C ILE A 412 -12.10 10.36 8.60
N THR A 413 -11.25 9.51 9.15
CA THR A 413 -10.37 9.80 10.29
C THR A 413 -8.98 10.15 9.78
N ALA A 414 -8.49 11.34 10.11
CA ALA A 414 -7.13 11.73 9.75
C ALA A 414 -6.08 11.12 10.68
N SER A 415 -4.93 10.79 10.11
CA SER A 415 -3.70 10.47 10.83
C SER A 415 -2.98 11.76 11.25
N ARG A 416 -2.17 11.69 12.31
CA ARG A 416 -1.19 12.74 12.64
C ARG A 416 -0.25 13.07 11.47
N ASP A 417 -0.03 12.12 10.56
CA ASP A 417 0.82 12.31 9.39
C ASP A 417 0.18 13.24 8.34
N ALA A 418 -1.12 13.54 8.46
CA ALA A 418 -1.79 14.56 7.65
C ALA A 418 -1.34 15.99 7.99
N LYS A 419 -0.52 16.18 9.04
CA LYS A 419 0.12 17.46 9.37
C LYS A 419 0.86 18.09 8.19
N VAL A 420 1.39 17.29 7.28
CA VAL A 420 2.05 17.77 6.05
C VAL A 420 1.12 18.61 5.15
N LEU A 421 -0.20 18.53 5.36
CA LEU A 421 -1.24 19.28 4.63
C LEU A 421 -1.64 20.60 5.31
N GLU A 422 -1.05 20.95 6.46
CA GLU A 422 -1.29 22.24 7.14
C GLU A 422 -1.16 23.47 6.23
N PRO A 423 -0.24 23.54 5.24
CA PRO A 423 -0.19 24.68 4.33
C PRO A 423 -1.48 24.93 3.53
N LEU A 424 -2.38 23.95 3.40
CA LEU A 424 -3.68 24.14 2.74
C LEU A 424 -4.65 24.96 3.61
N LEU A 425 -4.42 25.07 4.92
CA LEU A 425 -5.30 25.79 5.84
C LEU A 425 -5.35 27.29 5.57
N ASP A 426 -4.37 27.84 4.83
CA ASP A 426 -4.40 29.22 4.34
C ASP A 426 -5.66 29.53 3.50
N ARG A 427 -6.30 28.50 2.92
CA ARG A 427 -7.56 28.63 2.17
C ARG A 427 -8.76 28.98 3.05
N LEU A 428 -8.66 28.82 4.37
CA LEU A 428 -9.79 29.10 5.28
C LEU A 428 -9.98 30.60 5.57
N GLY A 429 -9.05 31.47 5.16
CA GLY A 429 -9.19 32.91 5.32
C GLY A 429 -9.11 33.36 6.79
N GLY A 430 -7.95 33.18 7.41
CA GLY A 430 -7.61 33.70 8.74
C GLY A 430 -6.10 33.65 8.95
N LYS A 431 -5.49 34.71 9.49
CA LYS A 431 -4.03 34.71 9.75
C LYS A 431 -3.70 33.54 10.69
N ALA A 432 -2.81 32.66 10.26
CA ALA A 432 -2.09 31.78 11.16
C ALA A 432 -1.44 32.68 12.22
N LYS A 433 -1.97 32.65 13.44
CA LYS A 433 -1.30 33.19 14.61
C LYS A 433 -0.66 32.02 15.36
#